data_AF-A0A4T0W336-F1
#
_entry.id   AF-A0A4T0W336-F1
#
_cell.length_a   1.000
_cell.length_b   1.000
_cell.length_c   1.000
_cell.angle_alpha   90.00
_cell.angle_beta   90.00
_cell.angle_gamma   90.00
#
_symmetry.space_group_name_H-M   'P 1'
#
loop_
_entity.id
_entity.type
_entity.pdbx_description
1 polymer ?
#
loop_
_entity_poly.entity_id
_entity_poly.type
_entity_poly.pdbx_seq_one_letter_code
_entity_poly.pdbx_strand_id
1 'polypeptide(L)'
;MVTHPISRNKLAKLKKSLTAAGFFVQDVPVNGRFHNPAFAPEVEKLVSLFKGAAGLRFPGPERLRVAVRSATDGKVINQGDLVRHILDNTLLKPVWWYKTLELSTASLSPGPNCIALAGLSNSFPQSLCAKPDLRLLSLHGLTEDHAKTIQDSSINGLSGSHTPPHTPPGYTFGGRVLDWDNGHGRYSGTRRKPALPEFPPHSVAIVGMAGRFPGANSVDELWELMSAGRSTVTSPPERVGLNQLAEDNSQVRWRGNFIEDHDAFDHKFFNKSAREATACDPQQRKLLEVVYEALESSGYHSADSRVDPTDYGCYIGAVMNNYASNVSCHPPTAYATMGTSRAYFSGAISHYFGWTGPATTIDTACSSSLVAIHTACRAIAAGECSRAVAGGTNVITCPHDYRDLKAAGFLSPTGQCKPFDADADGYCRGEAVGVVVLKSLDAAIEENDHILGVVVGSATNQNPKEGPIVVPNSKAQASLLRKVMDMSGVLPEDVTYRLRRVLAP
;
A
#
# COMPACT_ATOMS: atom_id res chain seq x y z
N MET A 1 -24.56 25.17 -10.30
CA MET A 1 -23.11 25.07 -10.58
C MET A 1 -22.89 25.45 -12.04
N VAL A 2 -22.10 26.49 -12.31
CA VAL A 2 -21.83 26.99 -13.67
C VAL A 2 -20.32 27.00 -13.85
N THR A 3 -19.84 26.46 -14.96
CA THR A 3 -18.41 26.46 -15.31
C THR A 3 -18.17 27.56 -16.34
N HIS A 4 -17.23 28.46 -16.07
CA HIS A 4 -16.90 29.56 -16.99
C HIS A 4 -15.40 29.56 -17.32
N PRO A 5 -14.99 29.40 -18.58
CA PRO A 5 -13.60 29.55 -18.97
C PRO A 5 -13.18 31.02 -18.85
N ILE A 6 -12.02 31.29 -18.27
CA ILE A 6 -11.47 32.64 -18.14
C ILE A 6 -9.95 32.63 -18.29
N SER A 7 -9.37 33.74 -18.75
CA SER A 7 -7.92 33.87 -18.79
C SER A 7 -7.32 33.88 -17.38
N ARG A 8 -6.15 33.25 -17.23
CA ARG A 8 -5.44 33.10 -15.96
C ARG A 8 -5.23 34.44 -15.24
N ASN A 9 -4.93 35.49 -16.00
CA ASN A 9 -4.69 36.84 -15.48
C ASN A 9 -5.95 37.51 -14.89
N LYS A 10 -7.16 37.05 -15.27
CA LYS A 10 -8.43 37.57 -14.75
C LYS A 10 -9.04 36.67 -13.67
N LEU A 11 -8.56 35.43 -13.52
CA LEU A 11 -9.09 34.43 -12.60
C LEU A 11 -9.07 34.91 -11.14
N ALA A 12 -7.93 35.45 -10.67
CA ALA A 12 -7.79 35.90 -9.29
C ALA A 12 -8.78 37.02 -8.91
N LYS A 13 -9.01 37.97 -9.82
CA LYS A 13 -9.95 39.07 -9.62
C LYS A 13 -11.39 38.56 -9.59
N LEU A 14 -11.78 37.70 -10.54
CA LEU A 14 -13.14 37.15 -10.60
C LEU A 14 -13.43 36.26 -9.39
N LYS A 15 -12.49 35.39 -8.99
CA LYS A 15 -12.61 34.55 -7.80
C LYS A 15 -12.87 35.40 -6.56
N LYS A 16 -12.07 36.45 -6.36
CA LYS A 16 -12.26 37.39 -5.24
C LYS A 16 -13.65 38.05 -5.27
N SER A 17 -14.11 38.53 -6.44
CA SER A 17 -15.43 39.15 -6.57
C SER A 17 -16.59 38.18 -6.32
N LEU A 18 -16.51 36.96 -6.84
CA LEU A 18 -17.56 35.95 -6.66
C LEU A 18 -17.61 35.45 -5.22
N THR A 19 -16.46 35.18 -4.59
CA THR A 19 -16.41 34.79 -3.18
C THR A 19 -16.92 35.92 -2.28
N ALA A 20 -16.60 37.19 -2.58
CA ALA A 20 -17.14 38.35 -1.85
C ALA A 20 -18.67 38.49 -1.99
N ALA A 21 -19.24 38.05 -3.12
CA ALA A 21 -20.69 37.99 -3.34
C ALA A 21 -21.34 36.72 -2.76
N GLY A 22 -20.62 35.91 -1.98
CA GLY A 22 -21.13 34.72 -1.29
C GLY A 22 -21.14 33.43 -2.13
N PHE A 23 -20.55 33.44 -3.33
CA PHE A 23 -20.46 32.24 -4.16
C PHE A 23 -19.29 31.33 -3.74
N PHE A 24 -19.53 30.02 -3.75
CA PHE A 24 -18.46 29.03 -3.66
C PHE A 24 -17.73 28.93 -5.01
N VAL A 25 -16.40 29.11 -5.01
CA VAL A 25 -15.57 29.10 -6.21
C VAL A 25 -14.47 28.07 -6.08
N GLN A 26 -14.47 27.08 -6.98
CA GLN A 26 -13.45 26.04 -7.07
C GLN A 26 -12.68 26.17 -8.39
N ASP A 27 -11.36 26.12 -8.31
CA ASP A 27 -10.51 26.12 -9.50
C ASP A 27 -10.44 24.70 -10.07
N VAL A 28 -10.69 24.55 -11.36
CA VAL A 28 -10.55 23.28 -12.08
C VAL A 28 -9.29 23.37 -12.96
N PRO A 29 -8.33 22.42 -12.86
CA PRO A 29 -7.01 22.52 -13.49
C PRO A 29 -7.05 22.22 -15.01
N VAL A 30 -7.92 22.90 -15.75
CA VAL A 30 -7.99 22.81 -17.21
C VAL A 30 -7.04 23.83 -17.84
N ASN A 31 -5.98 23.35 -18.48
CA ASN A 31 -5.04 24.19 -19.23
C ASN A 31 -5.44 24.25 -20.71
N GLY A 32 -5.87 25.42 -21.18
CA GLY A 32 -6.26 25.64 -22.57
C GLY A 32 -7.52 26.50 -22.68
N ARG A 33 -7.93 26.80 -23.91
CA ARG A 33 -9.21 27.46 -24.19
C ARG A 33 -10.13 26.41 -24.80
N PHE A 34 -11.26 26.17 -24.14
CA PHE A 34 -12.29 25.22 -24.55
C PHE A 34 -13.63 25.94 -24.52
N HIS A 35 -14.62 25.40 -25.25
CA HIS A 35 -15.97 25.96 -25.32
C HIS A 35 -16.00 27.45 -25.71
N ASN A 36 -15.15 27.84 -26.66
CA ASN A 36 -14.99 29.22 -27.10
C ASN A 36 -15.46 29.37 -28.56
N PRO A 37 -16.52 30.16 -28.81
CA PRO A 37 -17.02 30.43 -30.16
C PRO A 37 -15.97 31.01 -31.13
N ALA A 38 -14.91 31.63 -30.62
CA ALA A 38 -13.82 32.16 -31.43
C ALA A 38 -13.10 31.09 -32.27
N PHE A 39 -13.21 29.80 -31.91
CA PHE A 39 -12.63 28.69 -32.66
C PHE A 39 -13.46 28.20 -33.84
N ALA A 40 -14.58 28.86 -34.18
CA ALA A 40 -15.41 28.45 -35.31
C ALA A 40 -14.62 28.25 -36.63
N PRO A 41 -13.72 29.16 -37.05
CA PRO A 41 -12.94 28.99 -38.28
C PRO A 41 -12.02 27.76 -38.24
N GLU A 42 -11.36 27.50 -37.11
CA GLU A 42 -10.48 26.35 -36.91
C GLU A 42 -11.27 25.04 -36.90
N VAL A 43 -12.45 25.04 -36.28
CA VAL A 43 -13.35 23.88 -36.27
C VAL A 43 -13.78 23.52 -37.69
N GLU A 44 -14.12 24.49 -38.55
CA GLU A 44 -14.46 24.19 -39.95
C GLU A 44 -13.27 23.60 -40.73
N LYS A 45 -12.05 24.12 -40.50
CA LYS A 45 -10.83 23.57 -41.11
C LYS A 45 -10.61 22.12 -40.68
N LEU A 46 -10.80 21.80 -39.40
CA LEU A 46 -10.67 20.45 -38.88
C LEU A 46 -11.75 19.52 -39.46
N VAL A 47 -13.02 19.94 -39.49
CA VAL A 47 -14.09 19.15 -40.11
C VAL A 47 -13.77 18.85 -41.58
N SER A 48 -13.27 19.85 -42.33
CA SER A 48 -12.84 19.67 -43.72
C SER A 48 -11.68 18.67 -43.86
N LEU A 49 -10.67 18.76 -42.99
CA LEU A 49 -9.53 17.84 -42.96
C LEU A 49 -9.98 16.37 -42.75
N PHE A 50 -10.85 16.14 -41.76
CA PHE A 50 -11.37 14.79 -41.47
C PHE A 50 -12.27 14.24 -42.58
N LYS A 51 -12.97 15.11 -43.33
CA LYS A 51 -13.73 14.71 -44.53
C LYS A 51 -12.81 14.38 -45.70
N GLY A 52 -11.72 15.13 -45.88
CA GLY A 52 -10.77 14.97 -46.99
C GLY A 52 -9.87 13.73 -46.88
N ALA A 53 -9.55 13.28 -45.67
CA ALA A 53 -8.65 12.14 -45.44
C ALA A 53 -9.42 10.84 -45.17
N ALA A 54 -9.41 9.89 -46.12
CA ALA A 54 -10.15 8.62 -46.00
C ALA A 54 -9.83 7.83 -44.72
N GLY A 55 -8.57 7.86 -44.25
CA GLY A 55 -8.14 7.19 -43.01
C GLY A 55 -8.58 7.88 -41.71
N LEU A 56 -9.15 9.09 -41.78
CA LEU A 56 -9.64 9.85 -40.61
C LEU A 56 -11.17 9.93 -40.56
N ARG A 57 -11.88 9.30 -41.49
CA ARG A 57 -13.34 9.34 -41.52
C ARG A 57 -13.92 8.46 -40.42
N PHE A 58 -14.69 9.09 -39.54
CA PHE A 58 -15.53 8.36 -38.59
C PHE A 58 -16.72 7.74 -39.31
N PRO A 59 -17.22 6.60 -38.82
CA PRO A 59 -18.50 6.07 -39.28
C PRO A 59 -19.64 7.06 -38.97
N GLY A 60 -20.77 6.94 -39.66
CA GLY A 60 -21.93 7.76 -39.34
C GLY A 60 -22.56 7.37 -37.98
N PRO A 61 -23.38 8.26 -37.37
CA PRO A 61 -24.04 8.01 -36.08
C PRO A 61 -24.86 6.72 -36.04
N GLU A 62 -25.39 6.26 -37.17
CA GLU A 62 -26.13 5.00 -37.32
C GLU A 62 -25.31 3.75 -36.98
N ARG A 63 -23.97 3.85 -36.99
CA ARG A 63 -23.06 2.76 -36.65
C ARG A 63 -22.61 2.79 -35.19
N LEU A 64 -23.08 3.73 -34.38
CA LEU A 64 -22.83 3.73 -32.94
C LEU A 64 -23.50 2.51 -32.30
N ARG A 65 -22.72 1.68 -31.61
CA ARG A 65 -23.21 0.47 -30.91
C ARG A 65 -23.93 0.79 -29.61
N VAL A 66 -23.69 1.97 -29.06
CA VAL A 66 -24.27 2.45 -27.80
C VAL A 66 -24.79 3.87 -28.01
N ALA A 67 -25.87 4.21 -27.31
CA ALA A 67 -26.42 5.56 -27.36
C ALA A 67 -25.42 6.55 -26.75
N VAL A 68 -24.92 7.48 -27.57
CA VAL A 68 -24.04 8.57 -27.12
C VAL A 68 -24.87 9.84 -27.01
N ARG A 69 -24.70 10.61 -25.94
CA ARG A 69 -25.38 11.90 -25.75
C ARG A 69 -24.41 13.05 -25.95
N SER A 70 -24.91 14.12 -26.56
CA SER A 70 -24.18 15.37 -26.71
C SER A 70 -24.05 16.07 -25.36
N ALA A 71 -22.84 16.51 -25.04
CA ALA A 71 -22.56 17.24 -23.79
C ALA A 71 -23.14 18.68 -23.82
N THR A 72 -23.45 19.21 -25.01
CA THR A 72 -23.99 20.57 -25.18
C THR A 72 -25.49 20.68 -24.91
N ASP A 73 -26.28 19.64 -25.15
CA ASP A 73 -27.74 19.70 -24.98
C ASP A 73 -28.37 18.45 -24.34
N GLY A 74 -27.56 17.40 -24.12
CA GLY A 74 -27.97 16.14 -23.53
C GLY A 74 -28.74 15.22 -24.47
N LYS A 75 -28.95 15.59 -25.74
CA LYS A 75 -29.69 14.78 -26.70
C LYS A 75 -28.86 13.60 -27.19
N VAL A 76 -29.53 12.50 -27.53
CA VAL A 76 -28.90 11.33 -28.16
C VAL A 76 -28.42 11.73 -29.56
N ILE A 77 -27.19 11.38 -29.87
CA ILE A 77 -26.56 11.60 -31.19
C ILE A 77 -26.98 10.44 -32.09
N ASN A 78 -27.91 10.71 -32.99
CA ASN A 78 -28.41 9.76 -33.98
C ASN A 78 -28.32 10.28 -35.43
N GLN A 79 -27.85 11.51 -35.62
CA GLN A 79 -27.71 12.16 -36.92
C GLN A 79 -26.57 13.18 -36.94
N GLY A 80 -26.14 13.55 -38.15
CA GLY A 80 -25.06 14.52 -38.38
C GLY A 80 -23.66 13.90 -38.40
N ASP A 81 -22.65 14.75 -38.36
CA ASP A 81 -21.23 14.37 -38.45
C ASP A 81 -20.65 14.19 -37.04
N LEU A 82 -20.09 13.01 -36.75
CA LEU A 82 -19.53 12.70 -35.42
C LEU A 82 -18.32 13.58 -35.08
N VAL A 83 -17.47 13.90 -36.06
CA VAL A 83 -16.33 14.81 -35.84
C VAL A 83 -16.84 16.19 -35.49
N ARG A 84 -17.91 16.65 -36.15
CA ARG A 84 -18.55 17.91 -35.80
C ARG A 84 -19.09 17.89 -34.38
N HIS A 85 -19.78 16.83 -33.97
CA HIS A 85 -20.26 16.68 -32.60
C HIS A 85 -19.10 16.72 -31.59
N ILE A 86 -17.99 16.04 -31.85
CA ILE A 86 -16.81 16.04 -30.97
C ILE A 86 -16.24 17.45 -30.82
N LEU A 87 -16.01 18.15 -31.94
CA LEU A 87 -15.41 19.48 -31.93
C LEU A 87 -16.34 20.53 -31.31
N ASP A 88 -17.65 20.41 -31.54
CA ASP A 88 -18.65 21.26 -30.89
C ASP A 88 -18.65 21.04 -29.37
N ASN A 89 -18.64 19.78 -28.91
CA ASN A 89 -18.66 19.43 -27.49
C ASN A 89 -17.38 19.77 -26.75
N THR A 90 -16.23 19.90 -27.43
CA THR A 90 -14.92 20.12 -26.79
C THR A 90 -14.43 21.56 -26.97
N LEU A 91 -14.47 22.10 -28.18
CA LEU A 91 -13.83 23.38 -28.52
C LEU A 91 -14.81 24.53 -28.65
N LEU A 92 -15.99 24.31 -29.24
CA LEU A 92 -16.82 25.42 -29.69
C LEU A 92 -17.91 25.84 -28.69
N LYS A 93 -18.71 24.88 -28.22
CA LYS A 93 -19.94 25.14 -27.47
C LYS A 93 -19.76 24.84 -25.98
N PRO A 94 -20.43 25.58 -25.09
CA PRO A 94 -20.46 25.27 -23.66
C PRO A 94 -21.15 23.94 -23.40
N VAL A 95 -20.65 23.24 -22.39
CA VAL A 95 -21.17 21.94 -21.95
C VAL A 95 -22.19 22.12 -20.82
N TRP A 96 -23.34 21.48 -20.99
CA TRP A 96 -24.45 21.48 -20.04
C TRP A 96 -24.51 20.14 -19.31
N TRP A 97 -23.40 19.78 -18.67
CA TRP A 97 -23.18 18.46 -18.06
C TRP A 97 -24.32 18.04 -17.11
N TYR A 98 -24.87 18.94 -16.30
CA TYR A 98 -25.98 18.63 -15.40
C TYR A 98 -27.22 18.18 -16.17
N LYS A 99 -27.61 18.94 -17.21
CA LYS A 99 -28.76 18.61 -18.06
C LYS A 99 -28.53 17.30 -18.81
N THR A 100 -27.31 17.06 -19.28
CA THR A 100 -26.94 15.80 -19.92
C THR A 100 -27.09 14.61 -18.97
N LEU A 101 -26.62 14.73 -17.73
CA LEU A 101 -26.75 13.68 -16.71
C LEU A 101 -28.21 13.49 -16.28
N GLU A 102 -28.95 14.57 -16.09
CA GLU A 102 -30.38 14.54 -15.78
C GLU A 102 -31.16 13.77 -16.86
N LEU A 103 -31.02 14.14 -18.13
CA LEU A 103 -31.64 13.45 -19.26
C LEU A 103 -31.19 12.00 -19.41
N SER A 104 -29.94 11.69 -19.07
CA SER A 104 -29.43 10.32 -19.06
C SER A 104 -30.10 9.48 -17.98
N THR A 105 -30.19 10.00 -16.74
CA THR A 105 -30.85 9.32 -15.64
C THR A 105 -32.35 9.17 -15.86
N ALA A 106 -32.98 10.14 -16.53
CA ALA A 106 -34.40 10.10 -16.86
C ALA A 106 -34.74 9.04 -17.94
N SER A 107 -33.74 8.61 -18.73
CA SER A 107 -33.91 7.55 -19.74
C SER A 107 -33.64 6.13 -19.22
N LEU A 108 -33.34 5.97 -17.93
CA LEU A 108 -33.10 4.65 -17.33
C LEU A 108 -34.43 3.92 -17.11
N SER A 109 -34.41 2.60 -17.28
CA SER A 109 -35.56 1.74 -16.99
C SER A 109 -35.87 1.74 -15.48
N PRO A 110 -37.13 1.54 -15.06
CA PRO A 110 -37.48 1.37 -13.64
C PRO A 110 -36.72 0.17 -13.03
N GLY A 111 -36.24 0.31 -11.78
CA GLY A 111 -35.49 -0.72 -11.06
C GLY A 111 -34.02 -0.35 -10.77
N PRO A 112 -33.23 -1.29 -10.21
CA PRO A 112 -31.85 -1.00 -9.80
C PRO A 112 -30.96 -0.75 -11.03
N ASN A 113 -30.48 0.48 -11.17
CA ASN A 113 -29.59 0.90 -12.24
C ASN A 113 -28.21 1.22 -11.70
N CYS A 114 -27.17 0.90 -12.47
CA CYS A 114 -25.79 1.26 -12.15
C CYS A 114 -25.27 2.28 -13.18
N ILE A 115 -24.70 3.39 -12.72
CA ILE A 115 -23.99 4.36 -13.54
C ILE A 115 -22.49 4.23 -13.25
N ALA A 116 -21.72 3.86 -14.26
CA ALA A 116 -20.26 3.89 -14.20
C ALA A 116 -19.72 5.24 -14.67
N LEU A 117 -18.82 5.84 -13.91
CA LEU A 117 -18.15 7.11 -14.24
C LEU A 117 -16.70 6.86 -14.57
N ALA A 118 -16.32 7.07 -15.82
CA ALA A 118 -14.91 7.03 -16.23
C ALA A 118 -14.37 8.45 -16.41
N GLY A 119 -13.30 8.81 -15.68
CA GLY A 119 -12.64 10.11 -15.81
C GLY A 119 -11.77 10.50 -14.62
N LEU A 120 -11.13 11.67 -14.69
CA LEU A 120 -10.20 12.16 -13.66
C LEU A 120 -10.87 12.61 -12.34
N SER A 121 -12.21 12.55 -12.21
CA SER A 121 -12.92 13.02 -11.02
C SER A 121 -14.23 12.27 -10.78
N ASN A 122 -14.62 12.12 -9.50
CA ASN A 122 -15.91 11.54 -9.06
C ASN A 122 -17.08 12.55 -9.14
N SER A 123 -17.11 13.39 -10.17
CA SER A 123 -18.04 14.53 -10.23
C SER A 123 -19.44 14.10 -10.70
N PHE A 124 -20.24 13.51 -9.81
CA PHE A 124 -21.69 13.29 -10.02
C PHE A 124 -22.52 14.21 -9.14
N PRO A 125 -23.61 14.83 -9.65
CA PRO A 125 -24.50 15.62 -8.80
C PRO A 125 -25.13 14.77 -7.70
N GLN A 126 -24.92 15.17 -6.43
CA GLN A 126 -25.59 14.52 -5.29
C GLN A 126 -27.12 14.60 -5.40
N SER A 127 -27.67 15.63 -6.03
CA SER A 127 -29.12 15.74 -6.29
C SER A 127 -29.67 14.61 -7.18
N LEU A 128 -28.82 14.01 -8.02
CA LEU A 128 -29.18 12.86 -8.83
C LEU A 128 -28.87 11.52 -8.12
N CYS A 129 -27.97 11.51 -7.13
CA CYS A 129 -27.70 10.35 -6.27
C CYS A 129 -28.84 10.03 -5.29
N ALA A 130 -29.73 10.98 -5.01
CA ALA A 130 -30.84 10.79 -4.06
C ALA A 130 -31.93 9.80 -4.55
N LYS A 131 -31.80 9.25 -5.76
CA LYS A 131 -32.70 8.22 -6.27
C LYS A 131 -32.32 6.85 -5.67
N PRO A 132 -33.20 6.20 -4.88
CA PRO A 132 -32.86 4.98 -4.13
C PRO A 132 -32.45 3.80 -5.02
N ASP A 133 -32.91 3.80 -6.28
CA ASP A 133 -32.63 2.73 -7.24
C ASP A 133 -31.37 2.98 -8.10
N LEU A 134 -30.58 4.01 -7.79
CA LEU A 134 -29.40 4.39 -8.58
C LEU A 134 -28.11 4.12 -7.81
N ARG A 135 -27.29 3.19 -8.33
CA ARG A 135 -25.91 2.96 -7.88
C ARG A 135 -24.91 3.72 -8.74
N LEU A 136 -23.88 4.28 -8.10
CA LEU A 136 -22.77 4.94 -8.77
C LEU A 136 -21.50 4.10 -8.60
N LEU A 137 -20.82 3.82 -9.70
CA LEU A 137 -19.53 3.14 -9.74
C LEU A 137 -18.51 4.10 -10.35
N SER A 138 -17.40 4.37 -9.67
CA SER A 138 -16.34 5.20 -10.26
C SER A 138 -15.23 4.34 -10.83
N LEU A 139 -14.93 4.55 -12.10
CA LEU A 139 -13.86 3.91 -12.87
C LEU A 139 -12.71 4.93 -12.99
N HIS A 140 -11.89 5.04 -11.94
CA HIS A 140 -10.63 5.78 -12.01
C HIS A 140 -9.57 4.96 -12.72
N GLY A 141 -8.85 5.58 -13.65
CA GLY A 141 -7.69 4.95 -14.31
C GLY A 141 -8.03 3.64 -15.01
N LEU A 142 -8.79 3.69 -16.10
CA LEU A 142 -9.11 2.52 -16.93
C LEU A 142 -7.82 1.80 -17.39
N THR A 143 -7.45 0.72 -16.69
CA THR A 143 -6.45 -0.28 -17.08
C THR A 143 -7.15 -1.47 -17.74
N GLU A 144 -6.41 -2.35 -18.41
CA GLU A 144 -6.98 -3.57 -19.02
C GLU A 144 -7.67 -4.48 -17.98
N ASP A 145 -7.27 -4.43 -16.71
CA ASP A 145 -7.91 -5.23 -15.65
C ASP A 145 -9.32 -4.73 -15.29
N HIS A 146 -9.62 -3.43 -15.38
CA HIS A 146 -10.98 -2.92 -15.20
C HIS A 146 -11.98 -3.42 -16.27
N ALA A 147 -11.48 -3.88 -17.42
CA ALA A 147 -12.32 -4.45 -18.47
C ALA A 147 -12.95 -5.79 -18.05
N LYS A 148 -12.28 -6.57 -17.18
CA LYS A 148 -12.80 -7.85 -16.66
C LYS A 148 -13.97 -7.63 -15.70
N THR A 149 -13.88 -6.62 -14.82
CA THR A 149 -14.96 -6.24 -13.89
C THR A 149 -16.24 -5.80 -14.62
N ILE A 150 -16.07 -5.15 -15.78
CA ILE A 150 -17.18 -4.72 -16.64
C ILE A 150 -17.81 -5.89 -17.42
N GLN A 151 -17.02 -6.93 -17.76
CA GLN A 151 -17.54 -8.14 -18.41
C GLN A 151 -18.38 -9.00 -17.47
N ASP A 152 -18.04 -9.05 -16.18
CA ASP A 152 -18.73 -9.87 -15.18
C ASP A 152 -20.03 -9.25 -14.66
N SER A 153 -20.11 -7.91 -14.65
CA SER A 153 -21.39 -7.22 -14.52
C SER A 153 -22.15 -7.32 -15.83
N SER A 154 -22.99 -8.35 -15.96
CA SER A 154 -23.87 -8.58 -17.10
C SER A 154 -24.34 -7.28 -17.80
N ILE A 155 -23.62 -6.90 -18.86
CA ILE A 155 -24.18 -6.14 -20.00
C ILE A 155 -25.03 -7.12 -20.86
N ASN A 156 -25.40 -8.28 -20.30
CA ASN A 156 -26.40 -9.18 -20.85
C ASN A 156 -27.79 -8.58 -20.62
N GLY A 157 -28.12 -7.65 -21.51
CA GLY A 157 -29.38 -6.91 -21.62
C GLY A 157 -29.33 -5.91 -22.78
N LEU A 158 -28.14 -5.49 -23.21
CA LEU A 158 -27.93 -4.77 -24.46
C LEU A 158 -27.66 -5.77 -25.59
N SER A 159 -28.62 -6.64 -25.89
CA SER A 159 -28.67 -7.22 -27.23
C SER A 159 -28.85 -6.06 -28.19
N GLY A 160 -27.83 -5.79 -29.00
CA GLY A 160 -27.84 -4.69 -29.96
C GLY A 160 -29.03 -4.77 -30.90
N SER A 161 -30.10 -4.06 -30.58
CA SER A 161 -30.97 -3.46 -31.58
C SER A 161 -30.43 -2.06 -31.79
N HIS A 162 -30.01 -1.77 -33.03
CA HIS A 162 -29.72 -0.45 -33.57
C HIS A 162 -30.43 0.68 -32.84
N THR A 163 -29.77 1.83 -32.65
CA THR A 163 -30.44 3.08 -32.27
C THR A 163 -31.62 3.32 -33.23
N PRO A 164 -32.89 3.17 -32.81
CA PRO A 164 -34.00 3.33 -33.74
C PRO A 164 -34.09 4.82 -34.12
N PRO A 165 -34.35 5.16 -35.39
CA PRO A 165 -34.30 6.54 -35.88
C PRO A 165 -35.28 7.52 -35.20
N HIS A 166 -36.21 7.05 -34.35
CA HIS A 166 -37.23 7.86 -33.70
C HIS A 166 -37.49 7.44 -32.25
N THR A 167 -36.56 7.69 -31.33
CA THR A 167 -36.84 7.55 -29.88
C THR A 167 -37.35 8.90 -29.35
N PRO A 168 -38.65 9.07 -29.03
CA PRO A 168 -39.16 10.29 -28.40
C PRO A 168 -38.77 10.31 -26.91
N PRO A 169 -38.89 11.45 -26.21
CA PRO A 169 -38.72 11.50 -24.77
C PRO A 169 -39.85 10.70 -24.11
N GLY A 170 -39.54 9.49 -23.64
CA GLY A 170 -40.45 8.69 -22.79
C GLY A 170 -40.94 7.35 -23.34
N TYR A 171 -40.12 6.55 -24.04
CA TYR A 171 -40.53 5.19 -24.43
C TYR A 171 -39.95 4.12 -23.48
N THR A 172 -40.85 3.35 -22.86
CA THR A 172 -40.59 2.08 -22.17
C THR A 172 -40.88 0.91 -23.11
N PHE A 173 -40.09 -0.16 -23.04
CA PHE A 173 -40.32 -1.38 -23.81
C PHE A 173 -41.26 -2.32 -23.02
N GLY A 174 -42.36 -2.74 -23.64
CA GLY A 174 -43.32 -3.70 -23.08
C GLY A 174 -44.55 -3.05 -22.44
N GLY A 175 -45.51 -2.64 -23.26
CA GLY A 175 -46.78 -2.06 -22.78
C GLY A 175 -47.53 -2.99 -21.83
N ARG A 176 -47.61 -2.61 -20.55
CA ARG A 176 -48.66 -2.98 -19.60
C ARG A 176 -48.86 -1.83 -18.62
N VAL A 177 -50.10 -1.37 -18.56
CA VAL A 177 -50.62 -0.48 -17.52
C VAL A 177 -50.60 -1.26 -16.20
N LEU A 178 -50.26 -0.57 -15.12
CA LEU A 178 -50.35 -1.08 -13.74
C LEU A 178 -51.77 -1.55 -13.46
N ASP A 179 -51.92 -2.81 -13.05
CA ASP A 179 -52.99 -3.21 -12.14
C ASP A 179 -52.34 -3.62 -10.83
N TRP A 180 -52.76 -2.93 -9.77
CA TRP A 180 -52.55 -3.29 -8.39
C TRP A 180 -53.64 -4.28 -8.01
N ASP A 181 -53.30 -5.56 -7.82
CA ASP A 181 -54.00 -6.39 -6.83
C ASP A 181 -53.27 -7.71 -6.50
N ASN A 182 -53.07 -7.89 -5.19
CA ASN A 182 -53.00 -9.13 -4.39
C ASN A 182 -52.01 -10.27 -4.74
N GLY A 183 -51.14 -10.55 -3.76
CA GLY A 183 -50.91 -11.95 -3.33
C GLY A 183 -49.48 -12.47 -3.38
N HIS A 184 -48.86 -12.52 -2.20
CA HIS A 184 -47.91 -13.56 -1.75
C HIS A 184 -46.84 -14.08 -2.73
N GLY A 185 -45.62 -13.53 -2.63
CA GLY A 185 -44.39 -14.18 -3.10
C GLY A 185 -43.33 -14.12 -2.01
N ARG A 186 -42.99 -15.26 -1.41
CA ARG A 186 -41.96 -15.40 -0.37
C ARG A 186 -40.59 -14.95 -0.89
N TYR A 187 -39.99 -13.93 -0.28
CA TYR A 187 -38.57 -13.62 -0.44
C TYR A 187 -37.74 -14.68 0.29
N SER A 188 -37.06 -15.55 -0.45
CA SER A 188 -35.93 -16.30 0.07
C SER A 188 -34.75 -15.34 0.22
N GLY A 189 -34.49 -14.92 1.45
CA GLY A 189 -33.34 -14.09 1.79
C GLY A 189 -32.04 -14.89 1.67
N THR A 190 -31.41 -14.87 0.49
CA THR A 190 -29.96 -15.08 0.42
C THR A 190 -29.29 -13.77 0.81
N ARG A 191 -28.92 -13.69 2.09
CA ARG A 191 -28.06 -12.66 2.65
C ARG A 191 -26.73 -12.71 1.89
N ARG A 192 -26.56 -11.86 0.88
CA ARG A 192 -25.32 -11.74 0.11
C ARG A 192 -24.21 -11.38 1.10
N LYS A 193 -23.20 -12.25 1.24
CA LYS A 193 -21.99 -11.95 2.02
C LYS A 193 -21.44 -10.58 1.54
N PRO A 194 -21.05 -9.67 2.44
CA PRO A 194 -20.38 -8.44 2.04
C PRO A 194 -19.14 -8.81 1.22
N ALA A 195 -18.97 -8.18 0.06
CA ALA A 195 -17.73 -8.29 -0.70
C ALA A 195 -16.60 -7.80 0.23
N LEU A 196 -15.52 -8.58 0.32
CA LEU A 196 -14.31 -8.16 1.01
C LEU A 196 -13.83 -6.83 0.41
N PRO A 197 -13.13 -5.98 1.18
CA PRO A 197 -12.43 -4.83 0.61
C PRO A 197 -11.59 -5.33 -0.57
N GLU A 198 -11.71 -4.68 -1.72
CA GLU A 198 -10.94 -5.04 -2.91
C GLU A 198 -9.48 -4.65 -2.66
N PHE A 199 -8.65 -5.62 -2.30
CA PHE A 199 -7.23 -5.41 -2.04
C PHE A 199 -6.46 -5.30 -3.37
N PRO A 200 -5.40 -4.48 -3.44
CA PRO A 200 -4.55 -4.45 -4.63
C PRO A 200 -4.01 -5.85 -4.98
N PRO A 201 -3.88 -6.23 -6.27
CA PRO A 201 -3.42 -7.57 -6.67
C PRO A 201 -2.03 -7.97 -6.15
N HIS A 202 -1.20 -6.98 -5.78
CA HIS A 202 0.13 -7.18 -5.22
C HIS A 202 0.12 -7.28 -3.68
N SER A 203 -1.05 -7.42 -3.06
CA SER A 203 -1.16 -7.51 -1.61
C SER A 203 -0.58 -8.80 -1.08
N VAL A 204 0.13 -8.69 0.03
CA VAL A 204 0.83 -9.80 0.69
C VAL A 204 0.21 -10.02 2.06
N ALA A 205 -0.24 -11.25 2.32
CA ALA A 205 -0.73 -11.66 3.62
C ALA A 205 0.44 -11.97 4.56
N ILE A 206 0.28 -11.57 5.82
CA ILE A 206 1.09 -12.04 6.94
C ILE A 206 0.34 -13.22 7.55
N VAL A 207 0.91 -14.42 7.44
CA VAL A 207 0.27 -15.67 7.86
C VAL A 207 0.89 -16.27 9.12
N GLY A 208 2.01 -15.72 9.59
CA GLY A 208 2.65 -16.10 10.85
C GLY A 208 3.63 -15.03 11.33
N MET A 209 3.94 -15.04 12.62
CA MET A 209 4.89 -14.12 13.24
C MET A 209 5.47 -14.70 14.52
N ALA A 210 6.72 -14.37 14.82
CA ALA A 210 7.33 -14.68 16.10
C ALA A 210 8.42 -13.65 16.43
N GLY A 211 8.80 -13.58 17.71
CA GLY A 211 9.90 -12.72 18.12
C GLY A 211 10.32 -12.87 19.58
N ARG A 212 11.46 -12.25 19.87
CA ARG A 212 12.06 -12.06 21.20
C ARG A 212 12.32 -10.58 21.41
N PHE A 213 11.85 -10.07 22.53
CA PHE A 213 11.87 -8.66 22.89
C PHE A 213 12.33 -8.47 24.34
N PRO A 214 12.77 -7.28 24.73
CA PRO A 214 13.13 -7.01 26.12
C PRO A 214 11.93 -7.26 27.04
N GLY A 215 12.07 -8.16 28.02
CA GLY A 215 11.00 -8.55 28.93
C GLY A 215 9.85 -9.38 28.33
N ALA A 216 9.96 -9.82 27.07
CA ALA A 216 8.94 -10.64 26.41
C ALA A 216 9.57 -11.67 25.47
N ASN A 217 9.32 -12.95 25.74
CA ASN A 217 9.82 -14.08 24.95
C ASN A 217 8.85 -14.50 23.85
N SER A 218 7.72 -13.80 23.66
CA SER A 218 6.76 -14.06 22.59
C SER A 218 6.05 -12.77 22.15
N VAL A 219 5.29 -12.85 21.05
CA VAL A 219 4.47 -11.71 20.57
C VAL A 219 3.29 -11.43 21.50
N ASP A 220 2.77 -12.47 22.17
CA ASP A 220 1.70 -12.33 23.16
C ASP A 220 2.20 -11.62 24.43
N GLU A 221 3.36 -12.00 24.94
CA GLU A 221 4.00 -11.30 26.07
C GLU A 221 4.35 -9.85 25.69
N LEU A 222 4.77 -9.60 24.44
CA LEU A 222 4.99 -8.25 23.95
C LEU A 222 3.68 -7.44 23.97
N TRP A 223 2.57 -8.04 23.54
CA TRP A 223 1.26 -7.41 23.58
C TRP A 223 0.84 -7.05 25.01
N GLU A 224 1.06 -7.94 25.98
CA GLU A 224 0.79 -7.66 27.40
C GLU A 224 1.62 -6.48 27.92
N LEU A 225 2.92 -6.45 27.62
CA LEU A 225 3.81 -5.34 27.99
C LEU A 225 3.35 -4.00 27.39
N MET A 226 3.04 -3.99 26.09
CA MET A 226 2.60 -2.78 25.39
C MET A 226 1.25 -2.29 25.90
N SER A 227 0.31 -3.20 26.11
CA SER A 227 -1.03 -2.90 26.63
C SER A 227 -0.99 -2.35 28.06
N ALA A 228 -0.03 -2.81 28.86
CA ALA A 228 0.22 -2.30 30.21
C ALA A 228 1.06 -1.01 30.25
N GLY A 229 1.57 -0.52 29.11
CA GLY A 229 2.41 0.68 29.02
C GLY A 229 3.73 0.56 29.79
N ARG A 230 4.29 -0.66 29.90
CA ARG A 230 5.48 -0.92 30.73
C ARG A 230 6.78 -0.56 30.00
N SER A 231 7.72 0.02 30.75
CA SER A 231 9.09 0.25 30.29
C SER A 231 9.99 -0.93 30.64
N THR A 232 10.85 -1.31 29.70
CA THR A 232 11.82 -2.41 29.81
C THR A 232 13.26 -1.91 29.94
N VAL A 233 13.43 -0.62 30.21
CA VAL A 233 14.75 0.02 30.27
C VAL A 233 15.50 -0.45 31.51
N THR A 234 16.68 -1.00 31.31
CA THR A 234 17.55 -1.50 32.38
C THR A 234 18.99 -1.03 32.22
N SER A 235 19.81 -1.29 33.23
CA SER A 235 21.26 -1.13 33.10
C SER A 235 21.81 -2.21 32.15
N PRO A 236 22.80 -1.90 31.31
CA PRO A 236 23.41 -2.89 30.43
C PRO A 236 23.97 -4.10 31.18
N PRO A 237 23.72 -5.32 30.69
CA PRO A 237 24.28 -6.53 31.27
C PRO A 237 25.79 -6.59 31.03
N GLU A 238 26.48 -7.37 31.85
CA GLU A 238 27.94 -7.52 31.82
C GLU A 238 28.47 -7.90 30.44
N ARG A 239 27.72 -8.72 29.67
CA ARG A 239 28.05 -9.12 28.29
C ARG A 239 28.33 -7.96 27.34
N VAL A 240 27.78 -6.77 27.62
CA VAL A 240 27.99 -5.59 26.78
C VAL A 240 29.38 -5.01 27.02
N GLY A 241 30.02 -5.30 28.16
CA GLY A 241 31.40 -4.90 28.45
C GLY A 241 31.57 -3.41 28.73
N LEU A 242 30.51 -2.66 29.06
CA LEU A 242 30.60 -1.21 29.27
C LEU A 242 31.46 -0.81 30.47
N ASN A 243 31.61 -1.68 31.46
CA ASN A 243 32.52 -1.49 32.61
C ASN A 243 34.00 -1.43 32.18
N GLN A 244 34.33 -1.91 30.98
CA GLN A 244 35.70 -1.93 30.45
C GLN A 244 36.04 -0.64 29.70
N LEU A 245 35.04 0.22 29.41
CA LEU A 245 35.30 1.56 28.91
C LEU A 245 35.81 2.39 30.11
N ALA A 246 37.08 2.81 30.06
CA ALA A 246 37.74 3.59 31.11
C ALA A 246 36.86 4.74 31.64
N GLU A 247 36.96 5.02 32.94
CA GLU A 247 36.15 5.98 33.72
C GLU A 247 35.79 7.23 32.91
N ASP A 248 34.63 7.15 32.27
CA ASP A 248 33.98 8.32 31.71
C ASP A 248 33.54 9.14 32.91
N ASN A 249 34.27 10.21 33.23
CA ASN A 249 33.94 11.18 34.28
C ASN A 249 32.56 11.83 34.08
N SER A 250 31.83 11.51 33.00
CA SER A 250 30.42 11.83 32.88
C SER A 250 29.59 10.91 33.79
N GLN A 251 28.74 11.50 34.64
CA GLN A 251 27.77 10.78 35.48
C GLN A 251 26.66 10.04 34.67
N VAL A 252 26.92 9.70 33.40
CA VAL A 252 25.96 9.11 32.47
C VAL A 252 25.80 7.64 32.80
N ARG A 253 24.64 7.30 33.34
CA ARG A 253 24.23 5.90 33.54
C ARG A 253 23.86 5.31 32.19
N TRP A 254 24.66 4.38 31.71
CA TRP A 254 24.31 3.62 30.51
C TRP A 254 22.96 2.91 30.70
N ARG A 255 22.12 2.92 29.67
CA ARG A 255 20.81 2.29 29.64
C ARG A 255 20.59 1.59 28.31
N GLY A 256 19.75 0.56 28.33
CA GLY A 256 19.33 -0.15 27.14
C GLY A 256 18.10 -1.00 27.43
N ASN A 257 17.64 -1.70 26.40
CA ASN A 257 16.58 -2.70 26.52
C ASN A 257 17.16 -4.01 25.98
N PHE A 258 17.15 -5.05 26.80
CA PHE A 258 17.92 -6.27 26.53
C PHE A 258 17.01 -7.48 26.57
N ILE A 259 17.22 -8.40 25.62
CA ILE A 259 16.56 -9.70 25.68
C ILE A 259 17.20 -10.54 26.78
N GLU A 260 16.39 -11.35 27.44
CA GLU A 260 16.84 -12.40 28.34
C GLU A 260 17.42 -13.56 27.53
N ASP A 261 18.32 -14.34 28.15
CA ASP A 261 18.89 -15.56 27.56
C ASP A 261 19.36 -15.40 26.11
N HIS A 262 20.01 -14.27 25.83
CA HIS A 262 20.40 -13.85 24.48
C HIS A 262 21.20 -14.91 23.71
N ASP A 263 21.98 -15.74 24.41
CA ASP A 263 22.87 -16.77 23.91
C ASP A 263 22.40 -18.21 24.22
N ALA A 264 21.26 -18.39 24.90
CA ALA A 264 20.68 -19.73 25.05
C ALA A 264 20.26 -20.26 23.67
N PHE A 265 20.57 -21.52 23.37
CA PHE A 265 20.27 -22.12 22.08
C PHE A 265 20.24 -23.64 22.14
N ASP A 266 19.17 -24.26 21.63
CA ASP A 266 19.10 -25.72 21.47
C ASP A 266 19.88 -26.17 20.24
N HIS A 267 21.20 -26.25 20.37
CA HIS A 267 22.07 -26.62 19.27
C HIS A 267 21.81 -28.03 18.73
N LYS A 268 21.28 -28.96 19.55
CA LYS A 268 21.00 -30.34 19.11
C LYS A 268 19.77 -30.38 18.21
N PHE A 269 18.73 -29.63 18.57
CA PHE A 269 17.53 -29.49 17.75
C PHE A 269 17.89 -28.99 16.35
N PHE A 270 18.75 -27.96 16.26
CA PHE A 270 19.19 -27.38 14.98
C PHE A 270 20.36 -28.13 14.30
N ASN A 271 20.67 -29.36 14.71
CA ASN A 271 21.74 -30.20 14.15
C ASN A 271 23.13 -29.51 14.12
N LYS A 272 23.44 -28.69 15.12
CA LYS A 272 24.72 -28.00 15.29
C LYS A 272 25.55 -28.65 16.39
N SER A 273 26.87 -28.71 16.18
CA SER A 273 27.78 -29.11 17.25
C SER A 273 27.88 -28.01 18.31
N ALA A 274 28.20 -28.35 19.56
CA ALA A 274 28.42 -27.35 20.62
C ALA A 274 29.55 -26.36 20.24
N ARG A 275 30.58 -26.83 19.54
CA ARG A 275 31.69 -26.01 19.04
C ARG A 275 31.24 -25.01 17.98
N GLU A 276 30.36 -25.43 17.09
CA GLU A 276 29.74 -24.55 16.09
C GLU A 276 28.84 -23.51 16.74
N ALA A 277 27.92 -23.95 17.62
CA ALA A 277 26.98 -23.06 18.29
C ALA A 277 27.67 -21.97 19.12
N THR A 278 28.80 -22.29 19.75
CA THR A 278 29.61 -21.31 20.50
C THR A 278 30.22 -20.25 19.59
N ALA A 279 30.60 -20.61 18.36
CA ALA A 279 31.15 -19.67 17.39
C ALA A 279 30.06 -18.88 16.63
N CYS A 280 28.80 -19.31 16.69
CA CYS A 280 27.67 -18.64 16.07
C CYS A 280 27.24 -17.39 16.86
N ASP A 281 27.07 -16.28 16.13
CA ASP A 281 26.47 -15.05 16.66
C ASP A 281 25.11 -15.38 17.31
N PRO A 282 24.86 -14.92 18.55
CA PRO A 282 23.56 -15.06 19.20
C PRO A 282 22.37 -14.64 18.30
N GLN A 283 22.57 -13.64 17.43
CA GLN A 283 21.59 -13.22 16.43
C GLN A 283 21.21 -14.36 15.47
N GLN A 284 22.19 -15.09 14.95
CA GLN A 284 21.96 -16.22 14.06
C GLN A 284 21.21 -17.35 14.78
N ARG A 285 21.58 -17.62 16.04
CA ARG A 285 20.96 -18.64 16.89
C ARG A 285 19.49 -18.32 17.18
N LYS A 286 19.22 -17.09 17.64
CA LYS A 286 17.86 -16.63 17.92
C LYS A 286 17.00 -16.53 16.66
N LEU A 287 17.58 -16.18 15.52
CA LEU A 287 16.85 -16.21 14.24
C LEU A 287 16.37 -17.62 13.88
N LEU A 288 17.18 -18.67 14.10
CA LEU A 288 16.75 -20.05 13.83
C LEU A 288 15.54 -20.45 14.70
N GLU A 289 15.58 -20.14 15.99
CA GLU A 289 14.45 -20.36 16.93
C GLU A 289 13.20 -19.57 16.51
N VAL A 290 13.35 -18.26 16.27
CA VAL A 290 12.24 -17.37 15.95
C VAL A 290 11.63 -17.70 14.58
N VAL A 291 12.42 -18.12 13.60
CA VAL A 291 11.88 -18.58 12.31
C VAL A 291 11.13 -19.89 12.46
N TYR A 292 11.65 -20.83 13.24
CA TYR A 292 10.95 -22.08 13.53
C TYR A 292 9.55 -21.81 14.12
N GLU A 293 9.48 -20.98 15.17
CA GLU A 293 8.22 -20.60 15.81
C GLU A 293 7.28 -19.83 14.88
N ALA A 294 7.81 -18.98 14.02
CA ALA A 294 7.00 -18.27 13.04
C ALA A 294 6.36 -19.23 12.02
N LEU A 295 7.07 -20.29 11.62
CA LEU A 295 6.53 -21.36 10.76
C LEU A 295 5.50 -22.23 11.48
N GLU A 296 5.68 -22.48 12.78
CA GLU A 296 4.65 -23.13 13.60
C GLU A 296 3.40 -22.26 13.69
N SER A 297 3.55 -20.95 13.95
CA SER A 297 2.44 -20.01 14.03
C SER A 297 1.66 -19.89 12.72
N SER A 298 2.32 -20.14 11.57
CA SER A 298 1.69 -20.10 10.25
C SER A 298 1.07 -21.42 9.82
N GLY A 299 1.32 -22.52 10.54
CA GLY A 299 0.85 -23.85 10.16
C GLY A 299 1.66 -24.54 9.05
N TYR A 300 2.77 -23.93 8.59
CA TYR A 300 3.61 -24.47 7.51
C TYR A 300 4.78 -25.34 7.98
N HIS A 301 4.79 -25.76 9.25
CA HIS A 301 5.82 -26.63 9.79
C HIS A 301 5.67 -28.12 9.36
N SER A 302 4.51 -28.53 8.83
CA SER A 302 4.25 -29.94 8.48
C SER A 302 4.72 -30.33 7.09
N ALA A 303 5.34 -31.52 6.97
CA ALA A 303 5.70 -32.16 5.71
C ALA A 303 4.48 -32.49 4.81
N ASP A 304 3.25 -32.48 5.38
CA ASP A 304 1.98 -32.66 4.66
C ASP A 304 1.45 -31.36 4.00
N SER A 305 2.28 -30.32 3.92
CA SER A 305 2.00 -29.11 3.13
C SER A 305 1.61 -29.48 1.70
N ARG A 306 0.45 -28.96 1.22
CA ARG A 306 -0.08 -29.21 -0.14
C ARG A 306 0.78 -28.61 -1.26
N VAL A 307 1.86 -27.90 -0.92
CA VAL A 307 2.69 -27.09 -1.80
C VAL A 307 4.15 -27.37 -1.51
N ASP A 308 5.02 -27.08 -2.50
CA ASP A 308 6.47 -27.20 -2.38
C ASP A 308 6.99 -26.58 -1.07
N PRO A 309 7.50 -27.39 -0.12
CA PRO A 309 7.99 -26.90 1.16
C PRO A 309 9.33 -26.17 1.04
N THR A 310 9.97 -26.23 -0.13
CA THR A 310 11.30 -25.65 -0.36
C THR A 310 11.24 -24.24 -0.96
N ASP A 311 10.12 -23.83 -1.55
CA ASP A 311 9.99 -22.56 -2.25
C ASP A 311 9.73 -21.37 -1.28
N TYR A 312 10.77 -21.05 -0.52
CA TYR A 312 10.80 -19.95 0.45
C TYR A 312 11.93 -18.98 0.17
N GLY A 313 11.61 -17.69 0.10
CA GLY A 313 12.59 -16.61 0.26
C GLY A 313 12.88 -16.33 1.74
N CYS A 314 14.11 -15.92 2.06
CA CYS A 314 14.54 -15.51 3.40
C CYS A 314 15.19 -14.13 3.35
N TYR A 315 14.57 -13.14 3.98
CA TYR A 315 15.00 -11.73 3.95
C TYR A 315 15.20 -11.22 5.38
N ILE A 316 16.45 -11.06 5.80
CA ILE A 316 16.77 -10.66 7.18
C ILE A 316 17.43 -9.29 7.22
N GLY A 317 16.80 -8.36 7.95
CA GLY A 317 17.39 -7.07 8.27
C GLY A 317 18.37 -7.17 9.44
N ALA A 318 19.63 -6.83 9.23
CA ALA A 318 20.63 -6.80 10.29
C ALA A 318 21.66 -5.71 10.03
N VAL A 319 22.10 -5.03 11.08
CA VAL A 319 23.08 -3.94 10.98
C VAL A 319 24.38 -4.38 11.62
N MET A 320 24.31 -4.66 12.92
CA MET A 320 25.49 -4.91 13.75
C MET A 320 25.90 -6.38 13.72
N ASN A 321 27.21 -6.60 13.81
CA ASN A 321 27.83 -7.92 13.89
C ASN A 321 28.95 -7.87 14.95
N ASN A 322 28.54 -7.57 16.17
CA ASN A 322 29.45 -7.29 17.27
C ASN A 322 30.13 -8.56 17.78
N TYR A 323 29.50 -9.72 17.61
CA TYR A 323 30.04 -11.00 18.02
C TYR A 323 31.30 -11.39 17.25
N ALA A 324 31.47 -10.92 16.01
CA ALA A 324 32.68 -11.15 15.21
C ALA A 324 33.96 -10.69 15.92
N SER A 325 33.90 -9.55 16.62
CA SER A 325 35.05 -9.01 17.38
C SER A 325 35.42 -9.92 18.55
N ASN A 326 34.42 -10.45 19.27
CA ASN A 326 34.62 -11.38 20.37
C ASN A 326 35.24 -12.70 19.87
N VAL A 327 34.66 -13.30 18.82
CA VAL A 327 35.17 -14.55 18.24
C VAL A 327 36.61 -14.38 17.73
N SER A 328 36.96 -13.20 17.21
CA SER A 328 38.32 -12.91 16.72
C SER A 328 39.39 -12.83 17.82
N CYS A 329 38.99 -12.68 19.09
CA CYS A 329 39.91 -12.74 20.23
C CYS A 329 40.31 -14.18 20.63
N HIS A 330 39.67 -15.19 20.05
CA HIS A 330 39.97 -16.60 20.28
C HIS A 330 40.74 -17.23 19.11
N PRO A 331 41.43 -18.37 19.34
CA PRO A 331 42.07 -19.12 18.25
C PRO A 331 41.07 -19.45 17.13
N PRO A 332 41.50 -19.42 15.86
CA PRO A 332 40.61 -19.67 14.73
C PRO A 332 39.98 -21.06 14.82
N THR A 333 38.70 -21.14 14.45
CA THR A 333 37.95 -22.40 14.32
C THR A 333 37.34 -22.50 12.93
N ALA A 334 36.98 -23.72 12.53
CA ALA A 334 36.28 -23.94 11.25
C ALA A 334 34.93 -23.19 11.15
N TYR A 335 34.38 -22.75 12.28
CA TYR A 335 33.07 -22.11 12.37
C TYR A 335 33.13 -20.61 12.57
N ALA A 336 34.30 -20.03 12.88
CA ALA A 336 34.41 -18.62 13.27
C ALA A 336 33.82 -17.68 12.21
N THR A 337 34.31 -17.75 10.97
CA THR A 337 33.81 -16.90 9.86
C THR A 337 32.34 -17.17 9.53
N MET A 338 31.92 -18.43 9.57
CA MET A 338 30.57 -18.85 9.19
C MET A 338 29.54 -18.45 10.25
N GLY A 339 29.93 -18.53 11.52
CA GLY A 339 29.08 -18.19 12.66
C GLY A 339 28.91 -16.70 12.86
N THR A 340 29.82 -15.87 12.32
CA THR A 340 29.74 -14.41 12.48
C THR A 340 29.47 -13.67 11.18
N SER A 341 29.56 -14.28 10.01
CA SER A 341 29.29 -13.56 8.76
C SER A 341 27.80 -13.24 8.62
N ARG A 342 27.47 -11.98 8.31
CA ARG A 342 26.07 -11.52 8.15
C ARG A 342 25.32 -12.29 7.07
N ALA A 343 26.00 -12.82 6.05
CA ALA A 343 25.36 -13.65 5.02
C ALA A 343 24.71 -14.92 5.60
N TYR A 344 25.18 -15.40 6.76
CA TYR A 344 24.63 -16.57 7.43
C TYR A 344 23.37 -16.28 8.23
N PHE A 345 22.98 -15.02 8.41
CA PHE A 345 21.68 -14.70 9.04
C PHE A 345 20.52 -15.20 8.17
N SER A 346 20.51 -14.92 6.86
CA SER A 346 19.54 -15.52 5.94
C SER A 346 19.98 -16.91 5.46
N GLY A 347 21.28 -17.08 5.15
CA GLY A 347 21.78 -18.31 4.52
C GLY A 347 21.68 -19.56 5.41
N ALA A 348 21.94 -19.44 6.71
CA ALA A 348 21.86 -20.60 7.61
C ALA A 348 20.41 -21.03 7.86
N ILE A 349 19.47 -20.08 7.83
CA ILE A 349 18.03 -20.37 7.92
C ILE A 349 17.61 -21.15 6.68
N SER A 350 17.85 -20.61 5.49
CA SER A 350 17.51 -21.30 4.24
C SER A 350 18.16 -22.68 4.14
N HIS A 351 19.43 -22.81 4.57
CA HIS A 351 20.11 -24.10 4.60
C HIS A 351 19.45 -25.10 5.55
N TYR A 352 19.10 -24.68 6.77
CA TYR A 352 18.49 -25.57 7.76
C TYR A 352 17.11 -26.09 7.33
N PHE A 353 16.28 -25.20 6.77
CA PHE A 353 14.93 -25.56 6.32
C PHE A 353 14.88 -26.11 4.89
N GLY A 354 16.01 -26.20 4.19
CA GLY A 354 16.07 -26.72 2.81
C GLY A 354 15.43 -25.80 1.77
N TRP A 355 15.43 -24.50 2.02
CA TRP A 355 14.81 -23.51 1.13
C TRP A 355 15.66 -23.17 -0.08
N THR A 356 15.01 -23.06 -1.23
CA THR A 356 15.64 -22.85 -2.54
C THR A 356 15.43 -21.44 -3.11
N GLY A 357 14.54 -20.65 -2.50
CA GLY A 357 14.30 -19.26 -2.88
C GLY A 357 15.41 -18.29 -2.43
N PRO A 358 15.27 -16.98 -2.71
CA PRO A 358 16.32 -16.01 -2.45
C PRO A 358 16.63 -15.86 -0.95
N ALA A 359 17.90 -15.91 -0.58
CA ALA A 359 18.36 -15.72 0.80
C ALA A 359 19.22 -14.46 0.92
N THR A 360 18.65 -13.36 1.44
CA THR A 360 19.30 -12.05 1.47
C THR A 360 19.31 -11.45 2.87
N THR A 361 20.50 -11.02 3.32
CA THR A 361 20.64 -10.18 4.52
C THR A 361 20.82 -8.72 4.10
N ILE A 362 20.01 -7.83 4.66
CA ILE A 362 19.90 -6.42 4.24
C ILE A 362 20.36 -5.50 5.38
N ASP A 363 21.22 -4.54 5.03
CA ASP A 363 21.67 -3.47 5.92
C ASP A 363 21.32 -2.10 5.34
N THR A 364 20.27 -1.50 5.86
CA THR A 364 19.92 -0.09 5.67
C THR A 364 19.87 0.63 7.02
N ALA A 365 20.75 0.24 7.94
CA ALA A 365 20.74 0.68 9.33
C ALA A 365 19.36 0.41 9.99
N CYS A 366 18.78 1.43 10.63
CA CYS A 366 17.59 1.24 11.46
C CYS A 366 16.29 0.90 10.69
N SER A 367 16.30 0.91 9.35
CA SER A 367 15.15 0.48 8.54
C SER A 367 15.28 -0.93 7.97
N SER A 368 16.38 -1.65 8.27
CA SER A 368 16.72 -2.93 7.64
C SER A 368 15.57 -3.95 7.64
N SER A 369 14.84 -4.10 8.75
CA SER A 369 13.74 -5.07 8.84
C SER A 369 12.54 -4.72 7.95
N LEU A 370 12.17 -3.45 7.86
CA LEU A 370 11.11 -3.00 6.95
C LEU A 370 11.53 -3.09 5.48
N VAL A 371 12.81 -2.85 5.18
CA VAL A 371 13.34 -3.05 3.83
C VAL A 371 13.40 -4.54 3.47
N ALA A 372 13.66 -5.42 4.44
CA ALA A 372 13.56 -6.87 4.26
C ALA A 372 12.13 -7.31 3.94
N ILE A 373 11.13 -6.81 4.68
CA ILE A 373 9.71 -7.05 4.38
C ILE A 373 9.32 -6.49 3.00
N HIS A 374 9.77 -5.28 2.65
CA HIS A 374 9.53 -4.70 1.33
C HIS A 374 10.10 -5.58 0.20
N THR A 375 11.35 -6.03 0.35
CA THR A 375 12.02 -6.89 -0.64
C THR A 375 11.30 -8.23 -0.77
N ALA A 376 10.90 -8.83 0.34
CA ALA A 376 10.13 -10.08 0.35
C ALA A 376 8.77 -9.93 -0.36
N CYS A 377 8.03 -8.83 -0.11
CA CYS A 377 6.78 -8.57 -0.80
C CYS A 377 6.98 -8.45 -2.32
N ARG A 378 8.06 -7.79 -2.74
CA ARG A 378 8.41 -7.68 -4.16
C ARG A 378 8.78 -9.00 -4.80
N ALA A 379 9.53 -9.85 -4.10
CA ALA A 379 9.91 -11.17 -4.58
C ALA A 379 8.70 -12.09 -4.78
N ILE A 380 7.77 -12.08 -3.83
CA ILE A 380 6.48 -12.79 -3.95
C ILE A 380 5.70 -12.27 -5.16
N ALA A 381 5.55 -10.94 -5.29
CA ALA A 381 4.82 -10.34 -6.41
C ALA A 381 5.49 -10.61 -7.77
N ALA A 382 6.82 -10.79 -7.81
CA ALA A 382 7.57 -11.13 -9.00
C ALA A 382 7.61 -12.63 -9.30
N GLY A 383 7.09 -13.49 -8.41
CA GLY A 383 7.14 -14.94 -8.54
C GLY A 383 8.54 -15.54 -8.31
N GLU A 384 9.43 -14.83 -7.61
CA GLU A 384 10.76 -15.35 -7.24
C GLU A 384 10.67 -16.38 -6.10
N CYS A 385 9.60 -16.33 -5.32
CA CYS A 385 9.23 -17.34 -4.31
C CYS A 385 7.72 -17.27 -4.03
N SER A 386 7.09 -18.40 -3.70
CA SER A 386 5.68 -18.43 -3.30
C SER A 386 5.45 -17.98 -1.87
N ARG A 387 6.43 -18.20 -0.99
CA ARG A 387 6.42 -17.78 0.42
C ARG A 387 7.73 -17.10 0.78
N ALA A 388 7.68 -16.25 1.80
CA ALA A 388 8.90 -15.65 2.32
C ALA A 388 8.87 -15.50 3.83
N VAL A 389 10.03 -15.67 4.47
CA VAL A 389 10.26 -15.19 5.82
C VAL A 389 11.00 -13.86 5.73
N ALA A 390 10.46 -12.85 6.41
CA ALA A 390 11.06 -11.52 6.45
C ALA A 390 11.08 -10.96 7.86
N GLY A 391 12.16 -10.28 8.25
CA GLY A 391 12.27 -9.76 9.61
C GLY A 391 13.57 -9.04 9.88
N GLY A 392 13.99 -9.01 11.14
CA GLY A 392 15.30 -8.51 11.51
C GLY A 392 15.75 -8.90 12.91
N THR A 393 17.02 -8.63 13.16
CA THR A 393 17.71 -8.96 14.41
C THR A 393 18.61 -7.82 14.86
N ASN A 394 18.71 -7.64 16.17
CA ASN A 394 19.73 -6.84 16.83
C ASN A 394 20.01 -7.42 18.22
N VAL A 395 21.23 -7.90 18.46
CA VAL A 395 21.74 -8.30 19.78
C VAL A 395 23.05 -7.58 20.04
N ILE A 396 23.24 -7.07 21.26
CA ILE A 396 24.36 -6.22 21.62
C ILE A 396 25.33 -6.99 22.53
N THR A 397 26.50 -7.30 21.97
CA THR A 397 27.55 -8.11 22.62
C THR A 397 28.87 -7.34 22.82
N CYS A 398 28.88 -6.03 22.53
CA CYS A 398 30.10 -5.22 22.52
C CYS A 398 29.82 -3.75 22.89
N PRO A 399 30.74 -3.06 23.59
CA PRO A 399 30.50 -1.70 24.07
C PRO A 399 30.82 -0.61 23.04
N HIS A 400 31.54 -0.94 21.95
CA HIS A 400 32.09 0.07 21.02
C HIS A 400 31.01 0.94 20.37
N ASP A 401 29.91 0.33 19.89
CA ASP A 401 28.80 1.08 19.33
C ASP A 401 28.16 2.04 20.34
N TYR A 402 28.06 1.66 21.61
CA TYR A 402 27.51 2.53 22.65
C TYR A 402 28.36 3.78 22.83
N ARG A 403 29.69 3.62 22.85
CA ARG A 403 30.65 4.72 22.90
C ARG A 403 30.51 5.63 21.68
N ASP A 404 30.51 5.05 20.48
CA ASP A 404 30.56 5.82 19.24
C ASP A 404 29.22 6.54 18.99
N LEU A 405 28.09 5.90 19.28
CA LEU A 405 26.76 6.52 19.19
C LEU A 405 26.56 7.60 20.26
N LYS A 406 27.12 7.44 21.47
CA LYS A 406 27.14 8.51 22.49
C LYS A 406 27.96 9.69 22.02
N ALA A 407 29.17 9.45 21.50
CA ALA A 407 30.04 10.51 20.98
C ALA A 407 29.40 11.25 19.80
N ALA A 408 28.61 10.57 18.97
CA ALA A 408 27.84 11.15 17.89
C ALA A 408 26.56 11.89 18.35
N GLY A 409 26.23 11.88 19.64
CA GLY A 409 25.05 12.55 20.20
C GLY A 409 23.72 11.85 19.92
N PHE A 410 23.73 10.58 19.51
CA PHE A 410 22.50 9.84 19.20
C PHE A 410 21.77 9.28 20.42
N LEU A 411 22.52 9.01 21.49
CA LEU A 411 21.97 8.35 22.68
C LEU A 411 21.42 9.38 23.67
N SER A 412 20.23 9.10 24.19
CA SER A 412 19.63 9.88 25.27
C SER A 412 20.49 9.75 26.55
N PRO A 413 20.92 10.86 27.18
CA PRO A 413 21.62 10.83 28.47
C PRO A 413 20.74 10.29 29.61
N THR A 414 19.42 10.44 29.50
CA THR A 414 18.45 9.87 30.45
C THR A 414 18.16 8.39 30.19
N GLY A 415 18.55 7.90 29.00
CA GLY A 415 18.47 6.49 28.62
C GLY A 415 17.07 6.01 28.28
N GLN A 416 16.15 6.91 27.91
CA GLN A 416 14.81 6.59 27.45
C GLN A 416 14.54 7.19 26.08
N CYS A 417 13.79 6.48 25.24
CA CYS A 417 13.16 7.08 24.08
C CYS A 417 11.92 7.85 24.54
N LYS A 418 11.85 9.15 24.26
CA LYS A 418 10.70 10.01 24.61
C LYS A 418 10.00 10.51 23.33
N PRO A 419 9.32 9.63 22.59
CA PRO A 419 8.77 10.00 21.29
C PRO A 419 7.73 11.12 21.44
N PHE A 420 7.92 12.21 20.70
CA PHE A 420 7.07 13.41 20.70
C PHE A 420 7.06 14.24 22.00
N ASP A 421 7.93 13.89 22.95
CA ASP A 421 8.10 14.67 24.16
C ASP A 421 8.96 15.92 23.91
N ALA A 422 8.68 17.01 24.63
CA ALA A 422 9.44 18.25 24.53
C ALA A 422 10.89 18.07 25.04
N ASP A 423 11.10 17.15 25.98
CA ASP A 423 12.39 16.83 26.60
C ASP A 423 13.10 15.66 25.90
N ALA A 424 12.74 15.35 24.63
CA ALA A 424 13.39 14.33 23.84
C ALA A 424 14.86 14.71 23.52
N ASP A 425 15.79 13.86 23.96
CA ASP A 425 17.23 14.15 24.04
C ASP A 425 18.10 13.06 23.37
N GLY A 426 17.49 12.19 22.55
CA GLY A 426 18.14 11.07 21.86
C GLY A 426 17.32 9.79 21.94
N TYR A 427 17.89 8.66 21.51
CA TYR A 427 17.24 7.35 21.63
C TYR A 427 17.98 6.44 22.62
N CYS A 428 17.29 5.39 23.08
CA CYS A 428 17.87 4.32 23.90
C CYS A 428 17.99 3.04 23.05
N ARG A 429 19.15 2.37 23.08
CA ARG A 429 19.35 1.14 22.29
C ARG A 429 18.45 0.01 22.83
N GLY A 430 18.10 -0.91 21.95
CA GLY A 430 17.30 -2.08 22.28
C GLY A 430 17.70 -3.29 21.46
N GLU A 431 17.59 -4.47 22.06
CA GLU A 431 17.71 -5.76 21.39
C GLU A 431 16.34 -6.27 20.99
N ALA A 432 16.26 -6.96 19.85
CA ALA A 432 15.07 -7.68 19.43
C ALA A 432 15.42 -8.62 18.28
N VAL A 433 14.68 -9.72 18.18
CA VAL A 433 14.65 -10.59 17.00
C VAL A 433 13.20 -10.80 16.64
N GLY A 434 12.80 -10.54 15.41
CA GLY A 434 11.40 -10.69 15.01
C GLY A 434 11.27 -10.95 13.52
N VAL A 435 10.36 -11.87 13.17
CA VAL A 435 10.11 -12.27 11.79
C VAL A 435 8.62 -12.48 11.54
N VAL A 436 8.23 -12.35 10.28
CA VAL A 436 6.91 -12.65 9.76
C VAL A 436 7.01 -13.64 8.60
N VAL A 437 5.98 -14.48 8.45
CA VAL A 437 5.79 -15.36 7.29
C VAL A 437 4.82 -14.69 6.33
N LEU A 438 5.23 -14.57 5.07
CA LEU A 438 4.57 -13.81 4.03
C LEU A 438 4.17 -14.71 2.85
N LYS A 439 3.04 -14.37 2.25
CA LYS A 439 2.49 -15.07 1.07
C LYS A 439 1.63 -14.12 0.25
N SER A 440 1.41 -14.39 -1.03
CA SER A 440 0.40 -13.63 -1.78
C SER A 440 -0.97 -13.77 -1.11
N LEU A 441 -1.74 -12.68 -1.07
CA LEU A 441 -3.05 -12.69 -0.41
C LEU A 441 -3.99 -13.73 -1.02
N ASP A 442 -3.99 -13.85 -2.35
CA ASP A 442 -4.82 -14.81 -3.08
C ASP A 442 -4.51 -16.25 -2.67
N ALA A 443 -3.23 -16.61 -2.62
CA ALA A 443 -2.82 -17.96 -2.22
C ALA A 443 -3.07 -18.21 -0.72
N ALA A 444 -3.00 -17.18 0.12
CA ALA A 444 -3.35 -17.31 1.53
C ALA A 444 -4.86 -17.58 1.73
N ILE A 445 -5.70 -16.94 0.93
CA ILE A 445 -7.15 -17.19 0.92
C ILE A 445 -7.47 -18.59 0.37
N GLU A 446 -6.82 -18.99 -0.73
CA GLU A 446 -7.03 -20.30 -1.37
C GLU A 446 -6.63 -21.47 -0.45
N GLU A 447 -5.52 -21.34 0.27
CA GLU A 447 -5.04 -22.35 1.22
C GLU A 447 -5.71 -22.24 2.61
N ASN A 448 -6.62 -21.28 2.80
CA ASN A 448 -7.36 -21.05 4.05
C ASN A 448 -6.42 -20.80 5.25
N ASP A 449 -5.38 -20.00 5.01
CA ASP A 449 -4.42 -19.58 6.02
C ASP A 449 -5.07 -18.67 7.08
N HIS A 450 -4.52 -18.66 8.29
CA HIS A 450 -4.84 -17.65 9.28
C HIS A 450 -4.12 -16.33 8.96
N ILE A 451 -4.83 -15.38 8.37
CA ILE A 451 -4.27 -14.08 7.98
C ILE A 451 -4.27 -13.13 9.18
N LEU A 452 -3.07 -12.79 9.68
CA LEU A 452 -2.84 -11.85 10.78
C LEU A 452 -2.98 -10.39 10.33
N GLY A 453 -2.65 -10.12 9.07
CA GLY A 453 -2.71 -8.78 8.48
C GLY A 453 -2.35 -8.80 7.00
N VAL A 454 -2.59 -7.69 6.30
CA VAL A 454 -2.32 -7.57 4.86
C VAL A 454 -1.43 -6.36 4.61
N VAL A 455 -0.31 -6.58 3.94
CA VAL A 455 0.55 -5.53 3.41
C VAL A 455 0.01 -5.12 2.04
N VAL A 456 -0.75 -4.02 2.03
CA VAL A 456 -1.37 -3.46 0.82
C VAL A 456 -0.45 -2.56 0.01
N GLY A 457 0.70 -2.19 0.56
CA GLY A 457 1.69 -1.37 -0.13
C GLY A 457 2.93 -1.12 0.73
N SER A 458 4.10 -1.11 0.10
CA SER A 458 5.37 -0.80 0.76
C SER A 458 6.33 -0.10 -0.22
N ALA A 459 7.13 0.84 0.28
CA ALA A 459 8.08 1.59 -0.53
C ALA A 459 9.37 1.88 0.24
N THR A 460 10.43 2.15 -0.52
CA THR A 460 11.69 2.70 -0.02
C THR A 460 12.10 3.92 -0.86
N ASN A 461 12.83 4.85 -0.24
CA ASN A 461 13.50 5.96 -0.93
C ASN A 461 14.73 6.42 -0.12
N GLN A 462 15.41 7.45 -0.62
CA GLN A 462 16.59 8.03 0.03
C GLN A 462 16.47 9.56 0.12
N ASN A 463 17.09 10.14 1.14
CA ASN A 463 17.16 11.58 1.29
C ASN A 463 17.98 12.20 0.13
N PRO A 464 17.58 13.36 -0.41
CA PRO A 464 18.41 14.11 -1.34
C PRO A 464 19.70 14.58 -0.65
N LYS A 465 20.71 15.00 -1.44
CA LYS A 465 21.95 15.58 -0.93
C LYS A 465 21.72 16.99 -0.37
N GLU A 466 21.03 17.07 0.77
CA GLU A 466 20.67 18.28 1.50
C GLU A 466 21.04 18.11 2.98
N GLY A 467 22.12 18.75 3.43
CA GLY A 467 22.58 18.68 4.82
C GLY A 467 23.39 17.41 5.16
N PRO A 468 23.66 17.17 6.47
CA PRO A 468 24.40 16.00 6.92
C PRO A 468 23.65 14.70 6.64
N ILE A 469 24.39 13.62 6.32
CA ILE A 469 23.83 12.31 5.93
C ILE A 469 22.88 11.69 6.97
N VAL A 470 23.06 12.07 8.25
CA VAL A 470 22.29 11.52 9.38
C VAL A 470 20.99 12.28 9.65
N VAL A 471 20.80 13.45 9.04
CA VAL A 471 19.62 14.30 9.28
C VAL A 471 18.45 13.80 8.42
N PRO A 472 17.27 13.55 9.03
CA PRO A 472 16.10 13.14 8.28
C PRO A 472 15.54 14.25 7.40
N ASN A 473 14.96 13.88 6.24
CA ASN A 473 14.34 14.84 5.33
C ASN A 473 12.81 14.68 5.30
N SER A 474 12.09 15.70 5.74
CA SER A 474 10.62 15.69 5.81
C SER A 474 9.93 15.58 4.45
N LYS A 475 10.50 16.19 3.39
CA LYS A 475 9.97 16.10 2.03
C LYS A 475 10.14 14.69 1.45
N ALA A 476 11.30 14.06 1.69
CA ALA A 476 11.56 12.67 1.29
C ALA A 476 10.59 11.71 2.01
N GLN A 477 10.37 11.89 3.32
CA GLN A 477 9.38 11.09 4.06
C GLN A 477 7.95 11.30 3.55
N ALA A 478 7.54 12.54 3.27
CA ALA A 478 6.22 12.82 2.71
C ALA A 478 6.05 12.21 1.31
N SER A 479 7.10 12.25 0.48
CA SER A 479 7.12 11.59 -0.83
C SER A 479 6.98 10.08 -0.72
N LEU A 480 7.69 9.47 0.25
CA LEU A 480 7.58 8.03 0.53
C LEU A 480 6.15 7.63 0.89
N LEU A 481 5.52 8.37 1.81
CA LEU A 481 4.15 8.09 2.25
C LEU A 481 3.14 8.22 1.12
N ARG A 482 3.24 9.26 0.28
CA ARG A 482 2.39 9.40 -0.91
C ARG A 482 2.55 8.22 -1.85
N LYS A 483 3.77 7.79 -2.12
CA LYS A 483 4.04 6.62 -2.95
C LYS A 483 3.38 5.35 -2.40
N VAL A 484 3.43 5.13 -1.09
CA VAL A 484 2.77 3.98 -0.45
C VAL A 484 1.25 4.08 -0.57
N MET A 485 0.67 5.26 -0.33
CA MET A 485 -0.77 5.51 -0.49
C MET A 485 -1.22 5.29 -1.93
N ASP A 486 -0.49 5.82 -2.91
CA ASP A 486 -0.79 5.67 -4.34
C ASP A 486 -0.77 4.19 -4.78
N MET A 487 0.21 3.40 -4.30
CA MET A 487 0.30 1.97 -4.62
C MET A 487 -0.80 1.15 -3.95
N SER A 488 -1.14 1.49 -2.70
CA SER A 488 -2.13 0.75 -1.92
C SER A 488 -3.57 1.12 -2.21
N GLY A 489 -3.82 2.26 -2.87
CA GLY A 489 -5.16 2.81 -3.06
C GLY A 489 -5.80 3.34 -1.77
N VAL A 490 -5.03 3.41 -0.67
CA VAL A 490 -5.50 3.86 0.65
C VAL A 490 -5.48 5.38 0.72
N LEU A 491 -6.60 5.98 1.10
CA LEU A 491 -6.69 7.43 1.31
C LEU A 491 -6.22 7.80 2.72
N PRO A 492 -5.74 9.04 2.94
CA PRO A 492 -5.33 9.50 4.27
C PRO A 492 -6.40 9.31 5.35
N GLU A 493 -7.68 9.49 5.01
CA GLU A 493 -8.82 9.30 5.90
C GLU A 493 -9.07 7.83 6.30
N ASP A 494 -8.56 6.86 5.54
CA ASP A 494 -8.68 5.43 5.85
C ASP A 494 -7.66 5.00 6.91
N VAL A 495 -6.62 5.81 7.15
CA VAL A 495 -5.55 5.50 8.10
C VAL A 495 -5.97 5.86 9.52
N THR A 496 -6.33 4.83 10.30
CA THR A 496 -6.79 4.98 11.69
C THR A 496 -5.66 5.00 12.72
N TYR A 497 -4.51 4.44 12.37
CA TYR A 497 -3.34 4.36 13.26
C TYR A 497 -2.04 4.55 12.49
N ARG A 498 -1.08 5.24 13.12
CA ARG A 498 0.25 5.46 12.57
C ARG A 498 1.32 5.12 13.59
N LEU A 499 1.97 3.99 13.41
CA LEU A 499 3.22 3.69 14.09
C LEU A 499 4.33 4.55 13.48
N ARG A 500 4.96 5.41 14.28
CA ARG A 500 6.00 6.32 13.80
C ARG A 500 7.28 6.16 14.59
N ARG A 501 8.38 6.08 13.86
CA ARG A 501 9.70 6.31 14.41
C ARG A 501 9.92 7.81 14.59
N VAL A 502 10.20 8.23 15.82
CA VAL A 502 10.64 9.59 16.11
C VAL A 502 12.16 9.62 15.91
N LEU A 503 12.59 10.38 14.91
CA LEU A 503 13.98 10.75 14.76
C LEU A 503 14.12 12.09 15.51
N ALA A 504 15.09 12.16 16.42
CA ALA A 504 15.39 13.39 17.17
C ALA A 504 15.60 14.56 16.17
N PRO A 505 15.19 15.79 16.55
CA PRO A 505 15.17 16.95 15.65
C PRO A 505 16.52 17.29 15.03
#